data_AF-A0A7S4BII0-F1
#
_entry.id   AF-A0A7S4BII0-F1
#
_cell.length_a   1.000
_cell.length_b   1.000
_cell.length_c   1.000
_cell.angle_alpha   90.00
_cell.angle_beta   90.00
_cell.angle_gamma   90.00
#
_symmetry.space_group_name_H-M   'P 1'
#
loop_
_entity.id
_entity.type
_entity.pdbx_description
1 polymer ?
#
loop_
_entity_poly.entity_id
_entity_poly.type
_entity_poly.pdbx_seq_one_letter_code
_entity_poly.pdbx_strand_id
1 'polypeptide(L)'
;VTCLDETGAQRWAVQTEARWEATTAPSALARPSASLSLLPSPFANAPPVLLALGASTAELLSLSGTRLGATRLPSAPIAPPLVADIDADGVADIVVPVYGGLLGLSMQPDASAIIFKLAIGFAALGIGLVLVLRQQTIDDAHAKAARKAAP
;
A
#
# COMPACT_ATOMS: atom_id res chain seq x y z
N VAL A 1 9.86 14.47 5.34
CA VAL A 1 10.87 13.40 5.10
C VAL A 1 11.62 13.72 3.83
N THR A 2 12.95 13.64 3.86
CA THR A 2 13.81 13.92 2.71
C THR A 2 14.72 12.72 2.46
N CYS A 3 14.84 12.31 1.20
CA CYS A 3 15.79 11.30 0.76
C CYS A 3 16.93 11.97 -0.01
N LEU A 4 18.15 11.69 0.43
CA LEU A 4 19.38 12.14 -0.20
C LEU A 4 20.07 10.93 -0.85
N ASP A 5 20.81 11.15 -1.92
CA ASP A 5 21.73 10.16 -2.48
C ASP A 5 23.09 10.16 -1.74
N GLU A 6 24.00 9.33 -2.22
CA GLU A 6 25.37 9.20 -1.68
C GLU A 6 26.21 10.48 -1.78
N THR A 7 25.85 11.41 -2.68
CA THR A 7 26.51 12.71 -2.83
C THR A 7 25.88 13.79 -1.93
N GLY A 8 24.78 13.46 -1.24
CA GLY A 8 23.98 14.40 -0.47
C GLY A 8 22.97 15.19 -1.32
N ALA A 9 22.85 14.89 -2.62
CA ALA A 9 21.85 15.53 -3.47
C ALA A 9 20.46 14.96 -3.17
N GLN A 10 19.45 15.85 -3.17
CA GLN A 10 18.08 15.45 -2.86
C GLN A 10 17.48 14.64 -4.01
N ARG A 11 17.08 13.40 -3.73
CA ARG A 11 16.30 12.58 -4.67
C ARG A 11 14.84 12.96 -4.65
N TRP A 12 14.28 13.10 -3.45
CA TRP A 12 12.90 13.53 -3.23
C TRP A 12 12.73 14.08 -1.81
N ALA A 13 11.70 14.90 -1.64
CA ALA A 13 11.25 15.37 -0.34
C ALA A 13 9.73 15.40 -0.30
N VAL A 14 9.16 14.92 0.80
CA VAL A 14 7.71 14.87 1.04
C VAL A 14 7.41 15.47 2.40
N GLN A 15 6.45 16.38 2.42
CA GLN A 15 5.94 16.94 3.67
C GLN A 15 4.95 15.94 4.29
N THR A 16 5.27 15.51 5.51
CA THR A 16 4.42 14.63 6.32
C THR A 16 3.71 15.44 7.39
N GLU A 17 2.55 14.96 7.84
CA GLU A 17 1.87 15.47 9.03
C GLU A 17 2.46 14.85 10.31
N ALA A 18 3.26 13.78 10.19
CA ALA A 18 4.10 13.27 11.26
C ALA A 18 5.06 14.37 11.74
N ARG A 19 4.81 14.87 12.96
CA ARG A 19 5.61 15.91 13.61
C ARG A 19 6.51 15.30 14.68
N TRP A 20 7.81 15.57 14.55
CA TRP A 20 8.82 15.32 15.59
C TRP A 20 8.97 16.60 16.40
N GLU A 21 8.48 16.61 17.64
CA GLU A 21 8.75 17.73 18.54
C GLU A 21 10.21 17.65 19.01
N ALA A 22 10.98 18.70 18.74
CA ALA A 22 12.28 18.89 19.36
C ALA A 22 12.05 19.19 20.84
N THR A 23 12.06 18.17 21.68
CA THR A 23 11.98 18.37 23.14
C THR A 23 13.24 19.11 23.56
N THR A 24 13.11 20.41 23.85
CA THR A 24 14.17 21.26 24.39
C THR A 24 14.37 21.07 25.90
N ALA A 25 13.59 20.18 26.54
CA ALA A 25 13.67 19.94 27.97
C ALA A 25 14.88 19.05 28.32
N PRO A 26 15.81 19.51 29.18
CA PRO A 26 17.02 18.78 29.59
C PRO A 26 16.72 17.70 30.64
N SER A 27 15.61 16.97 30.47
CA SER A 27 15.18 15.95 31.42
C SER A 27 15.63 14.57 30.93
N ALA A 28 16.26 13.80 31.82
CA ALA A 28 16.74 12.41 31.62
C ALA A 28 15.65 11.38 31.23
N LEU A 29 14.44 11.86 30.94
CA LEU A 29 13.27 11.15 30.45
C LEU A 29 12.95 11.53 29.00
N ALA A 30 13.94 11.95 28.19
CA ALA A 30 13.74 12.26 26.78
C ALA A 30 12.99 11.10 26.10
N ARG A 31 11.68 11.27 25.95
CA ARG A 31 10.80 10.23 25.44
C ARG A 31 11.01 10.19 23.93
N PRO A 32 11.26 9.04 23.33
CA PRO A 32 11.32 8.93 21.88
C PRO A 32 9.90 9.15 21.34
N SER A 33 9.51 10.41 21.18
CA SER A 33 8.13 10.82 20.87
C SER A 33 7.78 10.66 19.39
N ALA A 34 8.77 10.43 18.53
CA ALA A 34 8.58 10.35 17.10
C ALA A 34 9.84 9.74 16.46
N SER A 35 9.69 8.85 15.48
CA SER A 35 10.79 8.14 14.82
C SER A 35 10.57 8.08 13.31
N LEU A 36 11.65 7.88 12.57
CA LEU A 36 11.61 7.50 11.16
C LEU A 36 12.26 6.13 11.06
N SER A 37 11.49 5.13 10.65
CA SER A 37 11.92 3.73 10.66
C SER A 37 11.69 3.09 9.29
N LEU A 38 12.66 2.32 8.83
CA LEU A 38 12.48 1.46 7.66
C LEU A 38 11.81 0.17 8.13
N LEU A 39 10.59 -0.08 7.66
CA LEU A 39 9.90 -1.33 7.90
C LEU A 39 10.30 -2.33 6.81
N PRO A 40 10.49 -3.61 7.17
CA PRO A 40 10.68 -4.67 6.19
C PRO A 40 9.46 -4.76 5.27
N SER A 41 9.63 -5.46 4.15
CA SER A 41 8.56 -5.67 3.19
C SER A 41 7.30 -6.20 3.88
N PRO A 42 6.19 -5.44 3.90
CA PRO A 42 4.99 -5.85 4.62
C PRO A 42 4.31 -7.05 3.95
N PHE A 43 4.44 -7.18 2.63
CA PHE A 43 3.86 -8.26 1.84
C PHE A 43 4.93 -9.08 1.13
N ALA A 44 4.62 -10.32 0.75
CA ALA A 44 5.51 -11.09 -0.12
C ALA A 44 5.78 -10.32 -1.43
N ASN A 45 7.05 -10.09 -1.75
CA ASN A 45 7.53 -9.33 -2.92
C ASN A 45 7.17 -7.82 -2.96
N ALA A 46 6.79 -7.21 -1.83
CA ALA A 46 6.69 -5.75 -1.77
C ALA A 46 8.08 -5.11 -1.51
N PRO A 47 8.29 -3.84 -1.92
CA PRO A 47 9.43 -3.10 -1.44
C PRO A 47 9.26 -2.74 0.05
N PRO A 48 10.35 -2.57 0.80
CA PRO A 48 10.32 -1.97 2.13
C PRO A 48 9.59 -0.62 2.12
N VAL A 49 9.01 -0.26 3.27
CA VAL A 49 8.29 1.01 3.43
C VAL A 49 8.86 1.80 4.59
N LEU A 50 8.79 3.12 4.50
CA LEU A 50 9.21 4.02 5.56
C LEU A 50 8.02 4.36 6.45
N LEU A 51 8.18 4.21 7.76
CA LEU A 51 7.25 4.66 8.77
C LEU A 51 7.75 5.98 9.36
N ALA A 52 7.05 7.06 9.06
CA ALA A 52 7.19 8.34 9.74
C ALA A 52 6.20 8.37 10.91
N LEU A 53 6.71 8.08 12.10
CA LEU A 53 5.94 8.05 13.33
C LEU A 53 6.09 9.40 14.04
N GLY A 54 5.03 10.19 14.12
CA GLY A 54 4.96 11.46 14.83
C GLY A 54 4.26 11.36 16.17
N ALA A 55 4.09 12.50 16.86
CA ALA A 55 3.41 12.55 18.15
C ALA A 55 1.89 12.28 18.09
N SER A 56 1.24 12.59 16.97
CA SER A 56 -0.21 12.47 16.82
C SER A 56 -0.64 11.76 15.54
N THR A 57 0.31 11.43 14.68
CA THR A 57 0.08 10.84 13.36
C THR A 57 1.19 9.85 13.03
N ALA A 58 0.82 8.75 12.39
CA ALA A 58 1.74 7.78 11.81
C ALA A 58 1.49 7.73 10.30
N GLU A 59 2.55 7.80 9.50
CA GLU A 59 2.45 7.78 8.05
C GLU A 59 3.40 6.76 7.43
N LEU A 60 2.88 6.08 6.42
CA LEU A 60 3.65 5.16 5.59
C LEU A 60 4.02 5.84 4.28
N LEU A 61 5.30 5.76 3.93
CA LEU A 61 5.86 6.26 2.68
C LEU A 61 6.55 5.13 1.93
N SER A 62 6.45 5.11 0.61
CA SER A 62 7.31 4.28 -0.22
C SER A 62 8.74 4.82 -0.26
N LEU A 63 9.70 3.98 -0.68
CA LEU A 63 11.07 4.43 -0.95
C LEU A 63 11.20 5.45 -2.09
N SER A 64 10.14 5.59 -2.91
CA SER A 64 10.04 6.62 -3.96
C SER A 64 9.49 7.96 -3.44
N GLY A 65 9.12 8.05 -2.16
CA GLY A 65 8.52 9.25 -1.58
C GLY A 65 7.00 9.35 -1.77
N THR A 66 6.32 8.28 -2.15
CA THR A 66 4.85 8.30 -2.27
C THR A 66 4.22 8.01 -0.91
N ARG A 67 3.23 8.80 -0.49
CA ARG A 67 2.46 8.51 0.73
C ARG A 67 1.52 7.34 0.46
N LEU A 68 1.69 6.25 1.21
CA LEU A 68 0.91 5.01 1.10
C LEU A 68 -0.31 5.04 2.02
N GLY A 69 -0.19 5.66 3.19
CA GLY A 69 -1.26 5.75 4.15
C GLY A 69 -0.91 6.62 5.35
N ALA A 70 -1.93 7.01 6.10
CA ALA A 70 -1.78 7.80 7.31
C ALA A 70 -2.86 7.40 8.32
N THR A 71 -2.52 7.45 9.60
CA THR A 71 -3.47 7.25 10.69
C THR A 71 -3.16 8.20 11.84
N ARG A 72 -4.18 8.51 12.64
CA ARG A 72 -4.03 9.33 13.84
C ARG A 72 -3.71 8.45 15.03
N LEU A 73 -2.77 8.90 15.84
CA LEU A 73 -2.41 8.25 17.09
C LEU A 73 -3.24 8.85 18.23
N PRO A 74 -3.73 8.02 19.17
CA PRO A 74 -4.48 8.51 20.33
C PRO A 74 -3.58 9.26 21.33
N SER A 75 -2.27 8.98 21.34
CA SER A 75 -1.27 9.68 22.12
C SER A 75 0.13 9.49 21.52
N ALA A 76 1.12 10.24 22.02
CA ALA A 76 2.49 10.15 21.53
C ALA A 76 3.09 8.76 21.81
N PRO A 77 3.85 8.20 20.84
CA PRO A 77 4.67 7.02 21.07
C PRO A 77 5.62 7.24 22.24
N ILE A 78 5.83 6.19 23.04
CA ILE A 78 6.75 6.21 24.19
C ILE A 78 7.98 5.34 23.99
N ALA A 79 7.99 4.53 22.93
CA ALA A 79 9.09 3.67 22.53
C ALA A 79 9.06 3.45 21.01
N PRO A 80 10.16 2.98 20.40
CA PRO A 80 10.19 2.63 18.98
C PRO A 80 9.08 1.64 18.61
N PRO A 81 8.53 1.73 17.38
CA PRO A 81 7.52 0.79 16.92
C PRO A 81 8.13 -0.60 16.74
N LEU A 82 7.33 -1.63 17.01
CA LEU A 82 7.68 -3.02 16.73
C LEU A 82 6.97 -3.47 15.46
N VAL A 83 7.63 -4.36 14.72
CA VAL A 83 7.07 -4.98 13.52
C VAL A 83 6.84 -6.44 13.82
N ALA A 84 5.59 -6.87 13.77
CA ALA A 84 5.19 -8.23 14.06
C ALA A 84 3.85 -8.52 13.36
N ASP A 85 3.66 -9.75 12.91
CA ASP A 85 2.36 -10.25 12.46
C ASP A 85 1.52 -10.55 13.73
N ILE A 86 0.58 -9.64 14.06
CA ILE A 86 -0.17 -9.73 15.32
C ILE A 86 -1.51 -10.44 15.17
N ASP A 87 -2.04 -10.55 13.96
CA ASP A 87 -3.29 -11.23 13.65
C ASP A 87 -3.11 -12.57 12.91
N ALA A 88 -1.86 -12.97 12.65
CA ALA A 88 -1.45 -14.21 12.00
C ALA A 88 -1.97 -14.35 10.55
N ASP A 89 -2.13 -13.24 9.83
CA ASP A 89 -2.52 -13.25 8.42
C ASP A 89 -1.31 -13.40 7.45
N GLY A 90 -0.09 -13.43 7.98
CA GLY A 90 1.16 -13.53 7.23
C GLY A 90 1.69 -12.19 6.71
N VAL A 91 1.08 -11.07 7.10
CA VAL A 91 1.50 -9.70 6.82
C VAL A 91 2.11 -9.09 8.09
N ALA A 92 3.18 -8.31 7.92
CA ALA A 92 3.81 -7.66 9.06
C ALA A 92 3.03 -6.39 9.47
N ASP A 93 2.54 -6.37 10.71
CA ASP A 93 1.85 -5.22 11.29
C ASP A 93 2.78 -4.32 12.08
N ILE A 94 2.26 -3.16 12.50
CA ILE A 94 2.98 -2.20 13.34
C ILE A 94 2.36 -2.16 14.73
N VAL A 95 3.17 -2.38 15.75
CA VAL A 95 2.79 -2.16 17.14
C VAL A 95 3.47 -0.90 17.65
N VAL A 96 2.68 0.09 18.05
CA VAL A 96 3.15 1.36 18.59
C VAL A 96 2.89 1.40 20.09
N PRO A 97 3.93 1.39 20.93
CA PRO A 97 3.77 1.63 22.36
C PRO A 97 3.36 3.08 22.61
N VAL A 98 2.21 3.28 23.26
CA VAL A 98 1.64 4.60 23.56
C VAL A 98 1.33 4.72 25.05
N TYR A 99 1.02 5.92 25.53
CA TYR A 99 0.61 6.05 26.92
C TYR A 99 -0.73 5.33 27.16
N GLY A 100 -0.76 4.43 28.15
CA GLY A 100 -1.95 3.65 28.49
C GLY A 100 -2.12 2.33 27.72
N GLY A 101 -1.19 1.94 26.84
CA GLY A 101 -1.24 0.62 26.21
C GLY A 101 -0.39 0.46 24.95
N LEU A 102 -0.74 -0.56 24.16
CA LEU A 102 -0.17 -0.83 22.84
C LEU A 102 -1.23 -0.54 21.78
N LEU A 103 -0.84 0.16 20.71
CA LEU A 103 -1.68 0.34 19.53
C LEU A 103 -1.19 -0.60 18.43
N GLY A 104 -2.02 -1.56 18.03
CA GLY A 104 -1.80 -2.38 16.84
C GLY A 104 -2.37 -1.70 15.60
N LEU A 105 -1.56 -1.57 14.56
CA LEU A 105 -1.94 -1.07 13.25
C LEU A 105 -1.76 -2.20 12.25
N SER A 106 -2.88 -2.81 11.84
CA SER A 106 -2.89 -3.88 10.85
C SER A 106 -2.63 -3.32 9.45
N MET A 107 -1.72 -3.94 8.71
CA MET A 107 -1.46 -3.59 7.31
C MET A 107 -2.31 -4.45 6.39
N GLN A 108 -3.16 -3.81 5.58
CA GLN A 108 -3.97 -4.54 4.61
C GLN A 108 -3.57 -4.17 3.18
N PRO A 109 -3.48 -5.15 2.26
CA PRO A 109 -3.36 -4.84 0.84
C PRO A 109 -4.63 -4.11 0.40
N ASP A 110 -4.46 -3.12 -0.47
CA ASP A 110 -5.58 -2.33 -0.97
C ASP A 110 -6.63 -3.23 -1.66
N ALA A 111 -7.79 -3.38 -1.01
CA ALA A 111 -8.89 -4.23 -1.47
C ALA A 111 -9.41 -3.79 -2.86
N SER A 112 -9.22 -2.52 -3.23
CA SER A 112 -9.64 -2.00 -4.53
C SER A 112 -8.93 -2.69 -5.71
N ALA A 113 -7.69 -3.15 -5.51
CA ALA A 113 -6.93 -3.85 -6.53
C ALA A 113 -7.56 -5.22 -6.89
N ILE A 114 -8.21 -5.88 -5.92
CA ILE A 114 -8.87 -7.18 -6.13
C ILE A 114 -10.13 -6.99 -6.98
N ILE A 115 -10.96 -6.02 -6.62
CA ILE A 115 -12.20 -5.71 -7.34
C ILE A 115 -11.88 -5.30 -8.78
N PHE A 116 -10.86 -4.47 -8.98
CA PHE A 116 -10.44 -4.04 -10.30
C PHE A 116 -9.95 -5.20 -11.18
N LYS A 117 -9.17 -6.13 -10.62
CA LYS A 117 -8.72 -7.35 -11.33
C LYS A 117 -9.90 -8.23 -11.74
N LEU A 118 -10.89 -8.42 -10.85
CA LEU A 118 -12.11 -9.15 -11.16
C LEU A 118 -12.90 -8.48 -12.29
N ALA A 119 -13.06 -7.16 -12.24
CA ALA A 119 -13.75 -6.39 -13.28
C ALA A 119 -13.09 -6.55 -14.65
N ILE A 120 -11.76 -6.47 -14.72
CA ILE A 120 -11.00 -6.72 -15.95
C ILE A 120 -11.20 -8.16 -16.44
N GLY A 121 -11.18 -9.14 -15.54
CA GLY A 121 -11.41 -10.54 -15.88
C GLY A 121 -12.80 -10.77 -16.52
N PHE A 122 -13.84 -10.21 -15.92
CA PHE A 122 -15.19 -10.27 -16.50
C PHE A 122 -15.31 -9.54 -17.82
N ALA A 123 -14.68 -8.37 -17.96
CA ALA A 123 -14.65 -7.63 -19.23
C ALA A 123 -13.96 -8.44 -20.34
N ALA A 124 -12.82 -9.07 -20.05
CA ALA A 124 -12.11 -9.92 -21.00
C ALA A 124 -12.93 -11.13 -21.43
N LEU A 125 -13.61 -11.80 -20.49
CA LEU A 125 -14.53 -12.90 -20.78
C LEU A 125 -15.70 -12.45 -21.67
N GLY A 126 -16.31 -11.30 -21.35
CA GLY A 126 -17.39 -10.73 -22.14
C GLY A 126 -16.97 -10.42 -23.58
N ILE A 127 -15.81 -9.80 -23.76
CA ILE A 127 -15.25 -9.50 -25.09
C ILE A 127 -14.98 -10.80 -25.85
N GLY A 128 -14.36 -11.79 -25.21
CA GLY A 128 -14.11 -13.10 -25.80
C GLY A 128 -15.39 -13.79 -26.27
N LEU A 129 -16.44 -13.77 -25.44
CA LEU A 129 -17.74 -14.34 -25.78
C LEU A 129 -18.37 -13.63 -26.99
N VAL A 130 -18.33 -12.30 -27.03
CA VAL A 130 -18.86 -11.52 -28.17
C VAL A 130 -18.10 -11.87 -29.46
N LEU A 131 -16.78 -12.00 -29.40
CA LEU A 131 -15.98 -12.36 -30.58
C LEU A 131 -16.31 -13.78 -31.09
N VAL A 132 -16.48 -14.75 -30.20
CA VAL A 132 -16.89 -16.12 -30.56
C VAL A 132 -18.27 -16.13 -31.22
N LEU A 133 -19.24 -15.42 -30.63
CA LEU A 133 -20.58 -15.31 -31.20
C LEU A 133 -20.57 -14.63 -32.57
N ARG A 134 -19.75 -13.58 -32.75
CA ARG A 134 -19.56 -12.91 -34.04
C ARG A 134 -18.95 -13.85 -35.07
N GLN A 135 -17.93 -14.63 -34.70
CA GLN A 135 -17.30 -15.59 -35.61
C GLN A 135 -18.30 -16.64 -36.10
N GLN A 136 -19.11 -17.21 -35.20
CA GLN A 136 -20.15 -18.18 -35.55
C GLN A 136 -21.16 -17.61 -36.55
N THR A 137 -21.60 -16.36 -36.33
CA THR A 137 -22.55 -15.72 -37.27
C THR A 137 -21.96 -15.49 -38.67
N ILE A 138 -20.64 -15.25 -38.77
CA ILE A 138 -19.95 -15.09 -40.04
C ILE A 138 -19.84 -16.45 -40.75
N ASP A 139 -19.44 -17.50 -40.02
CA ASP A 139 -19.31 -18.85 -40.55
C ASP A 139 -20.65 -19.38 -41.08
N ASP A 140 -21.75 -19.16 -40.34
CA ASP A 140 -23.11 -19.50 -40.76
C ASP A 140 -23.54 -18.76 -42.03
N ALA A 141 -23.19 -17.48 -42.14
CA ALA A 141 -23.50 -16.68 -43.33
C ALA A 141 -22.75 -17.19 -44.57
N HIS A 142 -21.48 -17.57 -44.42
CA HIS A 142 -20.67 -18.16 -45.50
C HIS A 142 -21.23 -19.53 -45.93
N ALA A 143 -21.58 -20.40 -44.98
CA ALA A 143 -22.17 -21.70 -45.27
C ALA A 143 -23.50 -21.59 -46.04
N LYS A 144 -24.35 -20.63 -45.66
CA LYS A 144 -25.63 -20.38 -46.34
C LYS A 144 -25.45 -19.83 -47.75
N ALA A 145 -24.47 -18.95 -47.96
CA ALA A 145 -24.12 -18.44 -49.29
C ALA A 145 -23.61 -19.56 -50.22
N ALA A 146 -22.73 -20.43 -49.71
CA ALA A 146 -22.20 -21.57 -50.45
C ALA A 146 -23.31 -22.53 -50.90
N ARG A 147 -24.29 -22.83 -50.02
CA ARG A 147 -25.42 -23.71 -50.36
C ARG A 147 -26.35 -23.12 -51.44
N LYS A 148 -26.48 -21.80 -51.51
CA LYS A 148 -27.30 -21.12 -52.52
C LYS A 148 -26.60 -21.03 -53.89
N ALA A 149 -25.28 -21.13 -53.92
CA ALA A 149 -24.46 -21.10 -55.13
C ALA A 149 -24.19 -22.48 -55.73
N ALA A 150 -24.53 -23.57 -55.04
CA ALA A 150 -24.45 -24.91 -55.58
C ALA A 150 -25.55 -25.11 -56.64
N PRO A 151 -25.20 -25.53 -57.88
CA PRO A 151 -26.13 -25.70 -58.99
C PRO A 151 -27.10 -26.88 -58.81
#